data_AF-A0A2A8HU43-F1
#
_entry.id   AF-A0A2A8HU43-F1
#
_cell.length_a   1.000
_cell.length_b   1.000
_cell.length_c   1.000
_cell.angle_alpha   90.00
_cell.angle_beta   90.00
_cell.angle_gamma   90.00
#
_symmetry.space_group_name_H-M   'P 1'
#
loop_
_entity.id
_entity.type
_entity.pdbx_description
1 polymer ?
#
loop_
_entity_poly.entity_id
_entity_poly.type
_entity_poly.pdbx_seq_one_letter_code
_entity_poly.pdbx_strand_id
1 'polypeptide(L)'
;MLATFLALATVTTAQAHEGHKDDMSDAEMVQMEMHEADAMHEEAADTMHDPESMAQAHPTASGVVERQTPEQALEAAIAENRLTSAGDFLGRLHPIAAHFPVALLLMATLAEILLALRPALGLETTVRFLVAGGAIGALVAALLGWFAAGWRLSDKSQTLELHRWNGSAIVGVAILAAWFAFRTDRRSGLRVTLAILAVALVIQGYLGGEMVFGPNHLGLE
;
A
#
# COMPACT_ATOMS: atom_id res chain seq x y z
N MET A 1 -45.04 -17.25 8.41
CA MET A 1 -43.74 -17.54 9.05
C MET A 1 -43.02 -16.21 9.23
N LEU A 2 -42.92 -15.77 10.47
CA LEU A 2 -42.49 -14.42 10.88
C LEU A 2 -40.95 -14.42 10.97
N ALA A 3 -40.28 -13.52 10.23
CA ALA A 3 -38.84 -13.34 10.32
C ALA A 3 -38.55 -12.18 11.28
N THR A 4 -37.91 -12.50 12.40
CA THR A 4 -37.40 -11.51 13.36
C THR A 4 -35.88 -11.47 13.20
N PHE A 5 -35.35 -10.40 12.61
CA PHE A 5 -33.93 -10.07 12.68
C PHE A 5 -33.71 -9.19 13.91
N LEU A 6 -32.93 -9.70 14.87
CA LEU A 6 -32.43 -8.93 16.00
C LEU A 6 -31.06 -8.36 15.58
N ALA A 7 -31.02 -7.10 15.16
CA ALA A 7 -29.77 -6.37 15.00
C ALA A 7 -29.36 -5.84 16.38
N LEU A 8 -28.37 -6.49 17.00
CA LEU A 8 -27.71 -5.97 18.19
C LEU A 8 -26.71 -4.91 17.71
N ALA A 9 -27.00 -3.65 17.97
CA ALA A 9 -26.13 -2.53 17.67
C ALA A 9 -24.91 -2.57 18.61
N THR A 10 -23.76 -3.01 18.11
CA THR A 10 -22.46 -2.70 18.73
C THR A 10 -21.97 -1.37 18.16
N VAL A 11 -22.58 -0.29 18.65
CA VAL A 11 -22.19 1.09 18.33
C VAL A 11 -21.90 1.77 19.65
N THR A 12 -20.66 1.74 20.15
CA THR A 12 -20.30 2.59 21.30
C THR A 12 -18.81 2.86 21.52
N THR A 13 -17.85 2.18 20.86
CA THR A 13 -16.41 2.47 21.10
C THR A 13 -15.70 3.13 19.93
N ALA A 14 -15.96 2.71 18.67
CA ALA A 14 -15.32 3.30 17.50
C ALA A 14 -15.75 4.76 17.24
N GLN A 15 -17.05 5.06 17.35
CA GLN A 15 -17.57 6.40 17.09
C GLN A 15 -17.16 7.45 18.14
N ALA A 16 -16.81 7.03 19.36
CA ALA A 16 -16.34 7.94 20.40
C ALA A 16 -14.88 8.38 20.18
N HIS A 17 -14.06 7.54 19.54
CA HIS A 17 -12.67 7.85 19.22
C HIS A 17 -12.54 8.64 17.89
N GLU A 18 -13.49 8.50 16.98
CA GLU A 18 -13.58 9.30 15.75
C GLU A 18 -14.05 10.74 16.00
N GLY A 19 -15.09 10.93 16.82
CA GLY A 19 -15.64 12.26 17.08
C GLY A 19 -14.69 13.23 17.81
N HIS A 20 -13.59 12.73 18.39
CA HIS A 20 -12.55 13.59 18.98
C HIS A 20 -11.50 14.04 17.97
N LYS A 21 -11.27 13.27 16.90
CA LYS A 21 -10.31 13.62 15.83
C LYS A 21 -10.83 14.73 14.91
N ASP A 22 -12.15 14.85 14.75
CA ASP A 22 -12.79 15.83 13.86
C ASP A 22 -12.54 17.30 14.28
N ASP A 23 -12.21 17.56 15.55
CA ASP A 23 -11.94 18.90 16.11
C ASP A 23 -10.44 19.16 16.39
N MET A 24 -9.54 18.24 16.04
CA MET A 24 -8.10 18.38 16.27
C MET A 24 -7.40 19.15 15.14
N SER A 25 -6.47 20.04 15.50
CA SER A 25 -5.53 20.64 14.55
C SER A 25 -4.53 19.59 14.04
N ASP A 26 -3.92 19.84 12.86
CA ASP A 26 -2.86 18.98 12.31
C ASP A 26 -1.72 18.73 13.31
N ALA A 27 -1.39 19.75 14.10
CA ALA A 27 -0.35 19.70 15.13
C ALA A 27 -0.73 18.75 16.28
N GLU A 28 -1.99 18.77 16.70
CA GLU A 28 -2.52 17.86 17.72
C GLU A 28 -2.62 16.42 17.20
N MET A 29 -2.99 16.23 15.93
CA MET A 29 -3.01 14.89 15.31
C MET A 29 -1.61 14.27 15.27
N VAL A 30 -0.60 15.02 14.80
CA VAL A 30 0.80 14.55 14.76
C VAL A 30 1.31 14.24 16.16
N GLN A 31 1.03 15.10 17.14
CA GLN A 31 1.44 14.84 18.53
C GLN A 31 0.82 13.55 19.08
N MET A 32 -0.45 13.28 18.79
CA MET A 32 -1.13 12.07 19.23
C MET A 32 -0.54 10.82 18.56
N GLU A 33 -0.30 10.85 17.24
CA GLU A 33 0.34 9.73 16.53
C GLU A 33 1.75 9.43 17.05
N MET A 34 2.55 10.47 17.34
CA MET A 34 3.88 10.31 17.95
C MET A 34 3.80 9.71 19.35
N HIS A 35 2.85 10.16 20.18
CA HIS A 35 2.66 9.62 21.52
C HIS A 35 2.18 8.15 21.50
N GLU A 36 1.29 7.79 20.56
CA GLU A 36 0.88 6.39 20.36
C GLU A 36 2.07 5.52 19.93
N ALA A 37 2.93 6.02 19.02
CA ALA A 37 4.13 5.32 18.58
C ALA A 37 5.15 5.11 19.73
N ASP A 38 5.39 6.14 20.55
CA ASP A 38 6.30 6.06 21.70
C ASP A 38 5.79 5.06 22.76
N ALA A 39 4.49 5.08 23.06
CA ALA A 39 3.88 4.15 24.02
C ALA A 39 4.00 2.68 23.55
N MET A 40 3.79 2.42 22.26
CA MET A 40 3.98 1.08 21.68
C MET A 40 5.46 0.63 21.73
N HIS A 41 6.40 1.56 21.56
CA HIS A 41 7.84 1.26 21.67
C HIS A 41 8.27 0.96 23.11
N GLU A 42 7.73 1.67 24.09
CA GLU A 42 8.04 1.48 25.51
C GLU A 42 7.46 0.16 26.05
N GLU A 43 6.23 -0.20 25.66
CA GLU A 43 5.60 -1.48 25.99
C GLU A 43 6.33 -2.68 25.37
N ALA A 44 6.82 -2.54 24.13
CA ALA A 44 7.63 -3.56 23.46
C ALA A 44 9.03 -3.75 24.09
N ALA A 45 9.59 -2.69 24.68
CA ALA A 45 10.88 -2.76 25.38
C ALA A 45 10.77 -3.44 26.75
N ASP A 46 9.68 -3.19 27.49
CA ASP A 46 9.43 -3.79 28.81
C ASP A 46 9.11 -5.29 28.70
N THR A 47 8.46 -5.71 27.61
CA THR A 47 8.20 -7.14 27.33
C THR A 47 9.41 -7.94 26.85
N MET A 48 10.53 -7.29 26.50
CA MET A 48 11.80 -7.95 26.13
C MET A 48 12.80 -8.04 27.30
N HIS A 49 12.46 -7.57 28.50
CA HIS A 49 13.35 -7.66 29.66
C HIS A 49 13.11 -8.93 30.49
N ASP A 50 14.08 -9.84 30.46
CA ASP A 50 14.16 -11.00 31.37
C ASP A 50 14.16 -10.53 32.85
N PRO A 51 13.34 -11.14 33.74
CA PRO A 51 13.16 -10.67 35.12
C PRO A 51 14.37 -10.85 36.05
N GLU A 52 15.51 -11.37 35.57
CA GLU A 52 16.71 -11.61 36.40
C GLU A 52 17.65 -10.39 36.55
N SER A 53 17.39 -9.27 35.87
CA SER A 53 18.27 -8.08 35.92
C SER A 53 17.88 -7.03 36.98
N MET A 54 17.11 -7.38 38.01
CA MET A 54 16.56 -6.44 39.01
C MET A 54 17.49 -6.08 40.19
N ALA A 55 18.82 -6.24 40.07
CA ALA A 55 19.73 -6.09 41.22
C ALA A 55 20.65 -4.85 41.22
N GLN A 56 20.59 -3.96 40.23
CA GLN A 56 21.42 -2.74 40.24
C GLN A 56 20.67 -1.50 39.72
N ALA A 57 19.68 -1.04 40.49
CA ALA A 57 19.07 0.26 40.27
C ALA A 57 19.86 1.36 41.00
N HIS A 58 20.67 2.13 40.25
CA HIS A 58 21.07 3.48 40.62
C HIS A 58 19.93 4.45 40.28
N PRO A 59 19.69 5.51 41.08
CA PRO A 59 18.59 6.44 40.82
C PRO A 59 18.96 7.31 39.62
N THR A 60 18.40 7.02 38.44
CA THR A 60 18.41 7.97 37.33
C THR A 60 17.43 9.08 37.65
N ALA A 61 17.99 10.29 37.72
CA ALA A 61 17.25 11.52 37.88
C ALA A 61 16.06 11.55 36.90
N SER A 62 14.88 11.87 37.41
CA SER A 62 13.70 12.22 36.63
C SER A 62 14.07 13.38 35.70
N GLY A 63 14.52 13.04 34.49
CA GLY A 63 14.49 13.96 33.38
C GLY A 63 13.03 14.27 33.14
N VAL A 64 12.63 15.50 33.42
CA VAL A 64 11.41 16.07 32.87
C VAL A 64 11.61 15.94 31.36
N VAL A 65 11.02 14.91 30.75
CA VAL A 65 10.78 14.89 29.31
C VAL A 65 9.88 16.11 29.10
N GLU A 66 10.48 17.21 28.68
CA GLU A 66 9.77 18.42 28.32
C GLU A 66 8.86 18.02 27.16
N ARG A 67 7.57 17.77 27.48
CA ARG A 67 6.59 17.34 26.49
C ARG A 67 6.59 18.40 25.41
N GLN A 68 6.98 18.00 24.20
CA GLN A 68 6.94 18.88 23.04
C GLN A 68 5.53 19.45 22.90
N THR A 69 5.42 20.73 22.59
CA THR A 69 4.12 21.32 22.22
C THR A 69 3.65 20.72 20.89
N PRO A 70 2.34 20.73 20.58
CA PRO A 70 1.83 20.24 19.29
C PRO A 70 2.57 20.85 18.10
N GLU A 71 2.86 22.15 18.16
CA GLU A 71 3.60 22.88 17.12
C GLU A 71 5.04 22.36 16.95
N GLN A 72 5.74 22.09 18.06
CA GLN A 72 7.09 21.52 18.01
C GLN A 72 7.09 20.09 17.45
N ALA A 73 6.07 19.29 17.78
CA ALA A 73 5.89 17.95 17.22
C ALA A 73 5.64 18.01 15.70
N LEU A 74 4.77 18.93 15.26
CA LEU A 74 4.52 19.18 13.83
C LEU A 74 5.78 19.65 13.09
N GLU A 75 6.52 20.61 13.64
CA GLU A 75 7.77 21.08 13.05
C GLU A 75 8.81 19.96 12.94
N ALA A 76 8.92 19.11 13.95
CA ALA A 76 9.80 17.94 13.95
C ALA A 76 9.39 16.93 12.86
N ALA A 77 8.10 16.59 12.77
CA ALA A 77 7.59 15.69 11.74
C ALA A 77 7.79 16.24 10.32
N ILE A 78 7.56 17.53 10.12
CA ILE A 78 7.84 18.20 8.84
C ILE A 78 9.33 18.13 8.53
N ALA A 79 10.20 18.39 9.52
CA ALA A 79 11.65 18.37 9.34
C ALA A 79 12.18 16.97 8.99
N GLU A 80 11.64 15.92 9.62
CA GLU A 80 11.96 14.52 9.34
C GLU A 80 11.52 14.12 7.93
N ASN A 81 10.35 14.59 7.49
CA ASN A 81 9.78 14.20 6.20
C ASN A 81 10.30 15.03 5.01
N ARG A 82 11.30 15.90 5.23
CA ARG A 82 11.91 16.70 4.15
C ARG A 82 12.63 15.82 3.15
N LEU A 83 12.55 16.23 1.88
CA LEU A 83 13.24 15.57 0.78
C LEU A 83 14.75 15.56 1.02
N THR A 84 15.34 14.37 0.95
CA THR A 84 16.79 14.19 1.13
C THR A 84 17.55 14.16 -0.19
N SER A 85 16.88 13.77 -1.28
CA SER A 85 17.46 13.67 -2.61
C SER A 85 16.40 13.64 -3.72
N ALA A 86 16.84 13.77 -4.98
CA ALA A 86 15.95 13.56 -6.13
C ALA A 86 15.43 12.11 -6.21
N GLY A 87 16.22 11.12 -5.78
CA GLY A 87 15.79 9.72 -5.75
C GLY A 87 14.68 9.47 -4.72
N ASP A 88 14.78 10.09 -3.54
CA ASP A 88 13.75 10.08 -2.51
C ASP A 88 12.44 10.71 -3.03
N PHE A 89 12.53 11.88 -3.67
CA PHE A 89 11.38 12.51 -4.35
C PHE A 89 10.72 11.57 -5.37
N LEU A 90 11.50 10.94 -6.25
CA LEU A 90 10.96 10.00 -7.24
C LEU A 90 10.32 8.77 -6.58
N GLY A 91 10.92 8.24 -5.51
CA GLY A 91 10.37 7.14 -4.74
C GLY A 91 9.00 7.48 -4.14
N ARG A 92 8.85 8.68 -3.58
CA ARG A 92 7.58 9.17 -3.01
C ARG A 92 6.46 9.33 -4.02
N LEU A 93 6.76 9.42 -5.32
CA LEU A 93 5.76 9.44 -6.39
C LEU A 93 5.22 8.05 -6.75
N HIS A 94 5.85 6.96 -6.29
CA HIS A 94 5.44 5.59 -6.62
C HIS A 94 3.97 5.29 -6.30
N PRO A 95 3.44 5.58 -5.08
CA PRO A 95 2.05 5.27 -4.75
C PRO A 95 1.07 5.95 -5.70
N ILE A 96 1.31 7.21 -6.06
CA ILE A 96 0.47 7.96 -7.02
C ILE A 96 0.52 7.29 -8.40
N ALA A 97 1.72 6.98 -8.87
CA ALA A 97 1.91 6.36 -10.19
C ALA A 97 1.34 4.95 -10.30
N ALA A 98 1.25 4.20 -9.19
CA ALA A 98 0.77 2.82 -9.17
C ALA A 98 -0.74 2.68 -9.46
N HIS A 99 -1.55 3.70 -9.18
CA HIS A 99 -3.02 3.63 -9.35
C HIS A 99 -3.43 3.50 -10.83
N PHE A 100 -2.79 4.27 -11.71
CA PHE A 100 -3.11 4.30 -13.14
C PHE A 100 -2.96 2.93 -13.83
N PRO A 101 -1.80 2.25 -13.79
CA PRO A 101 -1.64 0.97 -14.46
C PRO A 101 -2.56 -0.11 -13.89
N VAL A 102 -2.81 -0.11 -12.57
CA VAL A 102 -3.75 -1.05 -11.94
C VAL A 102 -5.14 -0.87 -12.55
N ALA A 103 -5.66 0.35 -12.59
CA ALA A 103 -6.98 0.64 -13.15
C ALA A 103 -7.04 0.27 -14.65
N LEU A 104 -6.06 0.72 -15.44
CA LEU A 104 -6.07 0.50 -16.89
C LEU A 104 -5.97 -0.97 -17.28
N LEU A 105 -5.12 -1.76 -16.61
CA LEU A 105 -4.95 -3.17 -16.92
C LEU A 105 -6.16 -4.00 -16.45
N LEU A 106 -6.76 -3.70 -15.30
CA LEU A 106 -8.01 -4.35 -14.88
C LEU A 106 -9.17 -4.01 -15.82
N MET A 107 -9.27 -2.75 -16.26
CA MET A 107 -10.27 -2.34 -17.24
C MET A 107 -10.01 -2.95 -18.62
N ALA A 108 -8.75 -3.16 -19.02
CA ALA A 108 -8.42 -3.90 -20.23
C ALA A 108 -8.91 -5.35 -20.16
N THR A 109 -8.71 -6.02 -19.02
CA THR A 109 -9.22 -7.36 -18.77
C THR A 109 -10.75 -7.40 -18.85
N LEU A 110 -11.43 -6.46 -18.20
CA LEU A 110 -12.90 -6.37 -18.26
C LEU A 110 -13.39 -6.14 -19.70
N ALA A 111 -12.80 -5.19 -20.43
CA ALA A 111 -13.16 -4.91 -21.82
C ALA A 111 -12.93 -6.12 -22.74
N GLU A 112 -11.84 -6.86 -22.54
CA GLU A 112 -11.56 -8.09 -23.32
C GLU A 112 -12.54 -9.22 -22.98
N ILE A 113 -12.96 -9.36 -21.71
CA ILE A 113 -14.03 -10.31 -21.31
C ILE A 113 -15.34 -9.93 -21.99
N LEU A 114 -15.74 -8.65 -21.93
CA LEU A 114 -16.98 -8.18 -22.56
C LEU A 114 -16.95 -8.40 -24.08
N LEU A 115 -15.80 -8.17 -24.71
CA LEU A 115 -15.62 -8.40 -26.13
C LEU A 115 -15.67 -9.89 -26.50
N ALA A 116 -15.15 -10.77 -25.64
CA ALA A 116 -15.27 -12.21 -25.82
C ALA A 116 -16.72 -12.71 -25.68
N LEU A 117 -17.49 -12.14 -24.75
CA LEU A 117 -18.89 -12.49 -24.52
C LEU A 117 -19.84 -11.86 -25.55
N ARG A 118 -19.52 -10.66 -26.04
CA ARG A 118 -20.34 -9.87 -26.97
C ARG A 118 -19.47 -9.21 -28.05
N PRO A 119 -19.09 -9.95 -29.10
CA PRO A 119 -18.23 -9.45 -30.18
C PRO A 119 -18.76 -8.18 -30.88
N ALA A 120 -20.09 -7.99 -30.91
CA ALA A 120 -20.73 -6.84 -31.51
C ALA A 120 -20.41 -5.49 -30.83
N LEU A 121 -19.83 -5.48 -29.63
CA LEU A 121 -19.44 -4.24 -28.93
C LEU A 121 -18.22 -3.55 -29.55
N GLY A 122 -17.39 -4.25 -30.34
CA GLY A 122 -16.27 -3.63 -31.07
C GLY A 122 -15.24 -2.93 -30.18
N LEU A 123 -14.87 -3.54 -29.04
CA LEU A 123 -13.97 -2.92 -28.04
C LEU A 123 -12.48 -3.12 -28.34
N GLU A 124 -12.09 -3.60 -29.53
CA GLU A 124 -10.69 -3.91 -29.88
C GLU A 124 -9.74 -2.73 -29.64
N THR A 125 -10.12 -1.56 -30.14
CA THR A 125 -9.33 -0.33 -30.01
C THR A 125 -9.25 0.11 -28.55
N THR A 126 -10.34 -0.04 -27.80
CA THR A 126 -10.39 0.26 -26.36
C THR A 126 -9.42 -0.63 -25.59
N VAL A 127 -9.45 -1.95 -25.83
CA VAL A 127 -8.53 -2.91 -25.19
C VAL A 127 -7.07 -2.53 -25.52
N ARG A 128 -6.76 -2.23 -26.79
CA ARG A 128 -5.41 -1.81 -27.19
C ARG A 128 -4.95 -0.55 -26.47
N PHE A 129 -5.81 0.47 -26.36
CA PHE A 129 -5.49 1.71 -25.65
C PHE A 129 -5.25 1.47 -24.16
N LEU A 130 -6.13 0.71 -23.51
CA LEU A 130 -6.02 0.38 -22.08
C LEU A 130 -4.76 -0.43 -21.78
N VAL A 131 -4.44 -1.43 -22.60
CA VAL A 131 -3.21 -2.23 -22.43
C VAL A 131 -1.96 -1.39 -22.66
N ALA A 132 -1.92 -0.55 -23.69
CA ALA A 132 -0.76 0.31 -23.95
C ALA A 132 -0.53 1.31 -22.80
N GLY A 133 -1.59 2.00 -22.38
CA GLY A 133 -1.51 2.94 -21.26
C GLY A 133 -1.14 2.24 -19.95
N GLY A 134 -1.73 1.06 -19.70
CA GLY A 134 -1.42 0.22 -18.54
C GLY A 134 0.04 -0.26 -18.53
N ALA A 135 0.58 -0.69 -19.66
CA ALA A 135 1.97 -1.13 -19.77
C ALA A 135 2.97 0.02 -19.56
N ILE A 136 2.71 1.19 -20.15
CA ILE A 136 3.53 2.40 -19.94
C ILE A 136 3.47 2.83 -18.48
N GLY A 137 2.25 2.89 -17.91
CA GLY A 137 2.05 3.23 -16.50
C GLY A 137 2.74 2.25 -15.56
N ALA A 138 2.71 0.95 -15.86
CA ALA A 138 3.34 -0.08 -15.04
C ALA A 138 4.86 0.07 -15.04
N LEU A 139 5.46 0.37 -16.20
CA LEU A 139 6.88 0.65 -16.32
C LEU A 139 7.29 1.88 -15.47
N VAL A 140 6.50 2.97 -15.54
CA VAL A 140 6.74 4.17 -14.74
C VAL A 140 6.60 3.86 -13.25
N ALA A 141 5.51 3.21 -12.84
CA ALA A 141 5.26 2.84 -11.45
C ALA A 141 6.38 1.95 -10.89
N ALA A 142 6.82 0.93 -11.64
CA ALA A 142 7.92 0.06 -11.23
C ALA A 142 9.24 0.83 -11.11
N LEU A 143 9.55 1.71 -12.07
CA LEU A 143 10.76 2.54 -12.00
C LEU A 143 10.79 3.39 -10.73
N LEU A 144 9.69 4.07 -10.42
CA LEU A 144 9.54 4.85 -9.18
C LEU A 144 9.58 3.95 -7.94
N GLY A 145 9.02 2.74 -8.02
CA GLY A 145 9.07 1.75 -6.95
C GLY A 145 10.50 1.29 -6.65
N TRP A 146 11.35 1.13 -7.66
CA TRP A 146 12.76 0.81 -7.47
C TRP A 146 13.56 1.94 -6.82
N PHE A 147 13.19 3.21 -7.09
CA PHE A 147 13.71 4.36 -6.33
C PHE A 147 13.27 4.30 -4.86
N ALA A 148 11.99 4.08 -4.60
CA ALA A 148 11.45 3.94 -3.23
C ALA A 148 12.13 2.79 -2.46
N ALA A 149 12.50 1.73 -3.18
CA ALA A 149 13.09 0.53 -2.61
C ALA A 149 14.62 0.57 -2.51
N GLY A 150 15.25 1.69 -2.92
CA GLY A 150 16.69 1.94 -2.82
C GLY A 150 17.55 1.00 -3.66
N TRP A 151 17.03 0.49 -4.79
CA TRP A 151 17.76 -0.42 -5.70
C TRP A 151 18.29 -1.72 -5.07
N ARG A 152 17.72 -2.12 -3.93
CA ARG A 152 18.11 -3.37 -3.25
C ARG A 152 17.50 -4.58 -3.96
N LEU A 153 18.27 -5.65 -4.13
CA LEU A 153 17.80 -6.89 -4.77
C LEU A 153 17.12 -7.85 -3.78
N SER A 154 17.36 -7.67 -2.48
CA SER A 154 16.75 -8.45 -1.40
C SER A 154 16.29 -7.54 -0.26
N ASP A 155 15.29 -8.01 0.48
CA ASP A 155 14.72 -7.32 1.63
C ASP A 155 14.71 -8.21 2.86
N LYS A 156 14.71 -7.58 4.04
CA LYS A 156 14.42 -8.28 5.29
C LYS A 156 12.94 -8.64 5.40
N SER A 157 12.06 -7.79 4.87
CA SER A 157 10.63 -8.03 4.80
C SER A 157 10.30 -8.87 3.58
N GLN A 158 9.77 -10.07 3.81
CA GLN A 158 9.31 -10.95 2.74
C GLN A 158 8.17 -10.30 1.93
N THR A 159 7.26 -9.59 2.59
CA THR A 159 6.17 -8.86 1.93
C THR A 159 6.70 -7.83 0.93
N LEU A 160 7.71 -7.04 1.33
CA LEU A 160 8.33 -6.04 0.46
C LEU A 160 9.09 -6.70 -0.71
N GLU A 161 9.79 -7.81 -0.46
CA GLU A 161 10.49 -8.56 -1.50
C GLU A 161 9.51 -9.09 -2.56
N LEU A 162 8.43 -9.73 -2.11
CA LEU A 162 7.37 -10.24 -2.99
C LEU A 162 6.70 -9.10 -3.77
N HIS A 163 6.40 -7.98 -3.10
CA HIS A 163 5.77 -6.81 -3.74
C HIS A 163 6.62 -6.26 -4.88
N ARG A 164 7.94 -6.13 -4.64
CA ARG A 164 8.91 -5.61 -5.61
C ARG A 164 9.03 -6.51 -6.84
N TRP A 165 9.22 -7.80 -6.62
CA TRP A 165 9.42 -8.76 -7.70
C TRP A 165 8.13 -9.03 -8.48
N ASN A 166 7.00 -9.12 -7.81
CA ASN A 166 5.69 -9.22 -8.48
C ASN A 166 5.40 -7.97 -9.31
N GLY A 167 5.66 -6.76 -8.78
CA GLY A 167 5.54 -5.50 -9.50
C GLY A 167 6.41 -5.44 -10.76
N SER A 168 7.65 -5.93 -10.67
CA SER A 168 8.56 -6.00 -11.82
C SER A 168 8.10 -7.03 -12.87
N ALA A 169 7.56 -8.17 -12.43
CA ALA A 169 6.99 -9.18 -13.32
C ALA A 169 5.75 -8.65 -14.06
N ILE A 170 4.89 -7.87 -13.39
CA ILE A 170 3.73 -7.22 -14.00
C ILE A 170 4.14 -6.36 -15.19
N VAL A 171 5.26 -5.63 -15.12
CA VAL A 171 5.78 -4.86 -16.26
C VAL A 171 6.06 -5.77 -17.46
N GLY A 172 6.76 -6.88 -17.25
CA GLY A 172 7.09 -7.84 -18.30
C GLY A 172 5.83 -8.43 -18.95
N VAL A 173 4.86 -8.85 -18.14
CA VAL A 173 3.59 -9.40 -18.64
C VAL A 173 2.74 -8.34 -19.34
N ALA A 174 2.72 -7.09 -18.85
CA ALA A 174 2.01 -5.98 -19.48
C ALA A 174 2.60 -5.62 -20.85
N ILE A 175 3.93 -5.61 -20.98
CA ILE A 175 4.60 -5.43 -22.28
C ILE A 175 4.25 -6.58 -23.22
N LEU A 176 4.24 -7.82 -22.72
CA LEU A 176 3.84 -8.99 -23.52
C LEU A 176 2.37 -8.90 -23.95
N ALA A 177 1.46 -8.46 -23.08
CA ALA A 177 0.06 -8.22 -23.41
C ALA A 177 -0.07 -7.14 -24.49
N ALA A 178 0.70 -6.04 -24.39
CA ALA A 178 0.75 -5.01 -25.42
C ALA A 178 1.25 -5.57 -26.76
N TRP A 179 2.30 -6.39 -26.73
CA TRP A 179 2.77 -7.08 -27.93
C TRP A 179 1.66 -7.94 -28.56
N PHE A 180 0.93 -8.72 -27.76
CA PHE A 180 -0.21 -9.50 -28.23
C PHE A 180 -1.34 -8.62 -28.80
N ALA A 181 -1.62 -7.48 -28.19
CA ALA A 181 -2.69 -6.59 -28.63
C ALA A 181 -2.40 -5.91 -29.99
N PHE A 182 -1.13 -5.63 -30.30
CA PHE A 182 -0.75 -4.84 -31.47
C PHE A 182 -0.06 -5.63 -32.59
N ARG A 183 0.58 -6.76 -32.31
CA ARG A 183 1.49 -7.44 -33.27
C ARG A 183 1.02 -8.81 -33.72
N THR A 184 -0.11 -9.29 -33.25
CA THR A 184 -0.61 -10.62 -33.61
C THR A 184 -2.13 -10.68 -33.63
N ASP A 185 -2.66 -11.56 -34.47
CA ASP A 185 -4.08 -11.88 -34.51
C ASP A 185 -4.46 -12.96 -33.47
N ARG A 186 -3.48 -13.50 -32.72
CA ARG A 186 -3.69 -14.51 -31.68
C ARG A 186 -4.25 -13.91 -30.40
N ARG A 187 -5.56 -13.63 -30.44
CA ARG A 187 -6.30 -13.06 -29.30
C ARG A 187 -6.28 -13.93 -28.03
N SER A 188 -6.05 -15.24 -28.16
CA SER A 188 -5.86 -16.14 -27.01
C SER A 188 -4.65 -15.74 -26.16
N GLY A 189 -3.54 -15.31 -26.77
CA GLY A 189 -2.35 -14.87 -26.03
C GLY A 189 -2.60 -13.58 -25.23
N LEU A 190 -3.34 -12.64 -25.83
CA LEU A 190 -3.80 -11.44 -25.11
C LEU A 190 -4.68 -11.80 -23.91
N ARG A 191 -5.64 -12.72 -24.08
CA ARG A 191 -6.53 -13.14 -22.99
C ARG A 191 -5.79 -13.82 -21.85
N VAL A 192 -4.83 -14.71 -22.16
CA VAL A 192 -4.02 -15.38 -21.13
C VAL A 192 -3.16 -14.37 -20.38
N THR A 193 -2.50 -13.45 -21.08
CA THR A 193 -1.67 -12.43 -20.44
C THR A 193 -2.49 -11.45 -19.59
N LEU A 194 -3.67 -11.03 -20.03
CA LEU A 194 -4.61 -10.22 -19.24
C LEU A 194 -5.14 -10.95 -18.01
N ALA A 195 -5.43 -12.26 -18.12
CA ALA A 195 -5.83 -13.06 -16.97
C ALA A 195 -4.71 -13.17 -15.93
N ILE A 196 -3.47 -13.41 -16.36
CA ILE A 196 -2.28 -13.42 -15.49
C ILE A 196 -2.11 -12.06 -14.81
N LEU A 197 -2.21 -10.96 -15.57
CA LEU A 197 -2.13 -9.60 -15.04
C LEU A 197 -3.21 -9.32 -13.99
N ALA A 198 -4.46 -9.71 -14.23
CA ALA A 198 -5.54 -9.49 -13.27
C ALA A 198 -5.24 -10.17 -11.93
N VAL A 199 -4.78 -11.42 -11.95
CA VAL A 199 -4.38 -12.15 -10.72
C VAL A 199 -3.17 -11.48 -10.06
N ALA A 200 -2.13 -11.16 -10.83
CA ALA A 200 -0.92 -10.52 -10.31
C ALA A 200 -1.20 -9.16 -9.67
N LEU A 201 -2.13 -8.37 -10.22
CA LEU A 201 -2.55 -7.06 -9.70
C LEU A 201 -3.34 -7.19 -8.39
N VAL A 202 -4.19 -8.22 -8.26
CA VAL A 202 -4.88 -8.51 -6.98
C VAL A 202 -3.86 -8.85 -5.90
N ILE A 203 -2.89 -9.72 -6.21
CA ILE A 203 -1.79 -10.06 -5.31
C ILE A 203 -0.98 -8.79 -4.98
N GLN A 204 -0.71 -7.93 -5.96
CA GLN A 204 0.04 -6.69 -5.72
C GLN A 204 -0.69 -5.73 -4.79
N GLY A 205 -2.02 -5.61 -4.95
CA GLY A 205 -2.87 -4.83 -4.05
C GLY A 205 -2.83 -5.38 -2.63
N TYR A 206 -2.94 -6.70 -2.46
CA TYR A 206 -2.82 -7.36 -1.16
C TYR A 206 -1.47 -7.09 -0.49
N LEU A 207 -0.36 -7.30 -1.21
CA LEU A 207 0.99 -7.06 -0.69
C LEU A 207 1.22 -5.57 -0.36
N GLY A 208 0.63 -4.66 -1.15
CA GLY A 208 0.61 -3.23 -0.85
C GLY A 208 -0.13 -2.92 0.45
N GLY A 209 -1.31 -3.54 0.66
CA GLY A 209 -2.09 -3.42 1.89
C GLY A 209 -1.34 -3.92 3.12
N GLU A 210 -0.69 -5.08 3.04
CA GLU A 210 0.14 -5.63 4.14
C GLU A 210 1.29 -4.71 4.55
N MET A 211 1.87 -3.92 3.62
CA MET A 211 2.92 -2.95 3.96
C MET A 211 2.38 -1.70 4.66
N VAL A 212 1.10 -1.35 4.46
CA VAL A 212 0.47 -0.15 5.03
C VAL A 212 -0.21 -0.48 6.36
N PHE A 213 -0.92 -1.62 6.42
CA PHE A 213 -1.75 -2.01 7.56
C PHE A 213 -1.11 -3.09 8.45
N GLY A 214 0.05 -3.62 8.05
CA GLY A 214 0.78 -4.65 8.78
C GLY A 214 0.39 -6.08 8.39
N PRO A 215 1.07 -7.08 8.98
CA PRO A 215 0.85 -8.50 8.66
C PRO A 215 -0.57 -8.98 9.01
N ASN A 216 -1.15 -9.82 8.16
CA ASN A 216 -2.50 -10.37 8.33
C ASN A 216 -3.57 -9.27 8.53
N HIS A 217 -3.48 -8.17 7.79
CA HIS A 217 -4.41 -7.04 7.93
C HIS A 217 -5.87 -7.39 7.61
N LEU A 218 -6.10 -8.52 6.92
CA LEU A 218 -7.45 -9.03 6.63
C LEU A 218 -8.00 -9.99 7.69
N GLY A 219 -7.18 -10.42 8.66
CA GLY A 219 -7.60 -11.32 9.74
C GLY A 219 -8.10 -12.68 9.24
N LEU A 220 -7.47 -13.26 8.23
CA LEU A 220 -7.90 -14.53 7.60
C LEU A 220 -7.23 -15.77 8.19
N GLU A 221 -6.37 -15.60 9.20
CA GLU A 221 -5.67 -16.65 9.94
C GLU A 221 -6.16 -16.76 11.38
#